data_AF-A0AAU9UBL5-F1
#
_entry.id   AF-A0AAU9UBL5-F1
#
_cell.length_a   1.000
_cell.length_b   1.000
_cell.length_c   1.000
_cell.angle_alpha   90.00
_cell.angle_beta   90.00
_cell.angle_gamma   90.00
#
_symmetry.space_group_name_H-M   'P 1'
#
loop_
_entity.id
_entity.type
_entity.pdbx_description
1 polymer ?
#
loop_
_entity_poly.entity_id
_entity_poly.type
_entity_poly.pdbx_seq_one_letter_code
_entity_poly.pdbx_strand_id
1 'polypeptide(L)'
;MNNKIVVFICIMGVAVASDPFPQYSYGYDVQDSISGDYKGHQEQRNGDVVTGSYSVVDPDGTRRIVDYAADPINGFNAVVRREPLFVAAPARAIAPAPLIAPAPVVPAPLVARAPIYAQAPAPFLAPRLPYYL
;
A
#
# COMPACT_ATOMS: atom_id res chain seq x y z
N MET A 1 -0.51 2.65 22.31
CA MET A 1 -0.34 1.39 21.57
C MET A 1 0.93 0.76 22.12
N ASN A 2 0.80 -0.41 22.73
CA ASN A 2 1.82 -0.98 23.61
C ASN A 2 2.80 -1.83 22.81
N ASN A 3 3.91 -1.25 22.39
CA ASN A 3 5.01 -1.98 21.75
C ASN A 3 5.81 -2.62 22.90
N LYS A 4 5.58 -3.91 23.15
CA LYS A 4 6.32 -4.65 24.18
C LYS A 4 7.70 -4.98 23.63
N ILE A 5 8.71 -4.19 24.01
CA ILE A 5 10.12 -4.60 23.82
C ILE A 5 10.36 -5.73 24.83
N VAL A 6 10.54 -6.94 24.33
CA VAL A 6 10.84 -8.11 25.16
C VAL A 6 12.35 -8.32 25.11
N VAL A 7 13.04 -7.80 26.12
CA VAL A 7 14.46 -8.03 26.34
C VAL A 7 14.61 -9.21 27.31
N PHE A 8 15.04 -10.36 26.82
CA PHE A 8 15.47 -11.47 27.68
C PHE A 8 16.98 -11.40 27.84
N ILE A 9 17.43 -10.80 28.94
CA ILE A 9 18.82 -10.85 29.38
C ILE A 9 18.91 -11.89 30.49
N CYS A 10 19.58 -13.02 30.23
CA CYS A 10 19.93 -14.00 31.23
C CYS A 10 21.46 -14.08 31.32
N ILE A 11 22.05 -13.30 32.24
CA ILE A 11 23.48 -13.37 32.52
C ILE A 11 23.70 -14.54 33.47
N MET A 12 23.96 -15.72 32.91
CA MET A 12 24.44 -16.91 33.65
C MET A 12 25.98 -16.88 33.71
N GLY A 13 26.58 -15.80 34.19
CA GLY A 13 28.03 -15.65 34.19
C GLY A 13 28.51 -14.64 35.22
N VAL A 14 29.07 -15.14 36.32
CA VAL A 14 29.80 -14.34 37.29
C VAL A 14 31.17 -14.02 36.69
N ALA A 15 31.49 -12.74 36.51
CA ALA A 15 32.83 -12.31 36.11
C ALA A 15 33.83 -12.53 37.26
N VAL A 16 34.31 -13.76 37.40
CA VAL A 16 35.58 -14.07 38.09
C VAL A 16 36.69 -14.01 37.06
N ALA A 17 37.87 -13.52 37.46
CA ALA A 17 39.08 -13.53 36.64
C ALA A 17 39.27 -14.94 36.03
N SER A 18 39.20 -15.01 34.70
CA SER A 18 39.20 -16.22 33.86
C SER A 18 38.18 -17.30 34.27
N ASP A 19 36.96 -17.20 33.74
CA ASP A 19 36.07 -18.36 33.62
C ASP A 19 36.60 -19.28 32.50
N PRO A 20 37.06 -20.51 32.81
CA PRO A 20 37.57 -21.44 31.80
C PRO A 20 36.45 -21.96 30.87
N PHE A 21 35.18 -21.72 31.19
CA PHE A 21 34.04 -22.16 30.39
C PHE A 21 32.91 -21.12 30.37
N PRO A 22 33.11 -19.98 29.67
CA PRO A 22 32.17 -18.87 29.71
C PRO A 22 30.83 -19.22 29.07
N GLN A 23 29.74 -18.82 29.71
CA GLN A 23 28.38 -19.02 29.22
C GLN A 23 27.57 -17.72 29.28
N TYR A 24 26.76 -17.48 28.25
CA TYR A 24 25.74 -16.43 28.26
C TYR A 24 24.60 -16.75 27.30
N SER A 25 23.45 -16.10 27.49
CA SER A 25 22.36 -16.08 26.53
C SER A 25 21.64 -14.74 26.57
N TYR A 26 21.40 -14.14 25.41
CA TYR A 26 20.61 -12.93 25.30
C TYR A 26 19.76 -12.93 24.03
N GLY A 27 18.69 -12.16 24.06
CA GLY A 27 17.93 -11.84 22.87
C GLY A 27 17.05 -10.62 23.03
N TYR A 28 16.76 -9.98 21.90
CA TYR A 28 15.82 -8.87 21.80
C TYR A 28 14.98 -8.99 20.54
N ASP A 29 13.82 -8.35 20.59
CA ASP A 29 12.90 -8.23 19.47
C ASP A 29 12.31 -6.81 19.46
N VAL A 30 12.22 -6.24 18.26
CA VAL A 30 11.67 -4.92 17.97
C VAL A 30 10.53 -5.11 16.99
N GLN A 31 9.34 -4.71 17.40
CA GLN A 31 8.14 -4.64 16.58
C GLN A 31 7.54 -3.24 16.73
N ASP A 32 7.89 -2.35 15.80
CA ASP A 32 7.33 -1.01 15.75
C ASP A 32 6.60 -0.77 14.43
N SER A 33 5.27 -0.77 14.50
CA SER A 33 4.41 -0.52 13.34
C SER A 33 4.43 0.94 12.86
N ILE A 34 4.90 1.88 13.67
CA ILE A 34 4.93 3.30 13.31
C ILE A 34 6.15 3.60 12.45
N SER A 35 7.34 3.22 12.92
CA SER A 35 8.57 3.35 12.15
C SER A 35 8.73 2.27 11.07
N GLY A 36 8.00 1.16 11.18
CA GLY A 36 8.17 -0.01 10.34
C GLY A 36 9.39 -0.86 10.72
N ASP A 37 9.95 -0.66 11.92
CA ASP A 37 11.11 -1.41 12.38
C ASP A 37 10.71 -2.79 12.91
N TYR A 38 11.11 -3.82 12.18
CA TYR A 38 10.96 -5.22 12.54
C TYR A 38 12.34 -5.87 12.52
N LYS A 39 12.89 -6.15 13.69
CA LYS A 39 14.17 -6.86 13.84
C LYS A 39 14.19 -7.69 15.11
N GLY A 40 14.97 -8.75 15.08
CA GLY A 40 15.20 -9.57 16.26
C GLY A 40 16.58 -10.18 16.23
N HIS A 41 17.13 -10.49 17.39
CA HIS A 41 18.44 -11.09 17.55
C HIS A 41 18.44 -11.96 18.80
N GLN A 42 19.04 -13.13 18.70
CA GLN A 42 19.33 -14.01 19.82
C GLN A 42 20.73 -14.59 19.65
N GLU A 43 21.45 -14.73 20.77
CA GLU A 43 22.76 -15.35 20.80
C GLU A 43 22.97 -16.07 22.14
N GLN A 44 23.73 -17.15 22.06
CA GLN A 44 24.24 -17.85 23.23
C GLN A 44 25.70 -18.21 23.03
N ARG A 45 26.41 -18.29 24.14
CA ARG A 45 27.77 -18.82 24.21
C ARG A 45 27.81 -20.00 25.17
N ASN A 46 28.54 -21.02 24.76
CA ASN A 46 28.85 -22.19 25.55
C ASN A 46 30.34 -22.53 25.40
N GLY A 47 31.16 -22.09 26.36
CA GLY A 47 32.61 -22.21 26.26
C GLY A 47 33.16 -21.38 25.10
N ASP A 48 33.81 -22.04 24.15
CA ASP A 48 34.39 -21.39 22.96
C ASP A 48 33.44 -21.36 21.75
N VAL A 49 32.22 -21.88 21.90
CA VAL A 49 31.22 -21.91 20.83
C VAL A 49 30.19 -20.81 21.04
N VAL A 50 29.98 -19.99 20.02
CA VAL A 50 28.90 -18.99 19.96
C VAL A 50 27.94 -19.38 18.86
N THR A 51 26.64 -19.34 19.15
CA THR A 51 25.59 -19.57 18.15
C THR A 51 24.51 -18.53 18.30
N GLY A 52 23.94 -18.06 17.20
CA GLY A 52 22.86 -17.11 17.24
C GLY A 52 22.16 -16.95 15.90
N SER A 53 21.15 -16.09 15.91
CA SER A 53 20.46 -15.68 14.71
C SER A 53 20.02 -14.23 14.83
N TYR A 54 20.16 -13.45 13.77
CA TYR A 54 19.50 -12.14 13.67
C TYR A 54 18.55 -12.11 12.48
N SER A 55 17.55 -11.23 12.57
CA SER A 55 16.66 -10.93 11.46
C SER A 55 16.40 -9.43 11.33
N VAL A 56 16.31 -8.97 10.08
CA VAL A 56 16.01 -7.58 9.73
C VAL A 56 15.12 -7.56 8.50
N VAL A 57 14.15 -6.66 8.50
CA VAL A 57 13.40 -6.32 7.30
C VAL A 57 14.23 -5.36 6.45
N ASP A 58 14.61 -5.80 5.26
CA ASP A 58 15.31 -4.98 4.28
C ASP A 58 14.31 -4.05 3.55
N PRO A 59 14.77 -2.92 2.97
CA PRO A 59 13.89 -1.95 2.30
C PRO A 59 13.14 -2.49 1.09
N ASP A 60 13.59 -3.62 0.55
CA ASP A 60 12.94 -4.35 -0.54
C ASP A 60 11.70 -5.16 -0.10
N GLY A 61 11.36 -5.13 1.20
CA GLY A 61 10.22 -5.84 1.76
C GLY A 61 10.50 -7.32 2.03
N THR A 62 11.75 -7.76 1.94
CA THR A 62 12.18 -9.09 2.38
C THR A 62 12.69 -9.07 3.81
N ARG A 63 12.48 -10.17 4.53
CA ARG A 63 13.11 -10.44 5.81
C ARG A 63 14.38 -11.25 5.54
N ARG A 64 15.52 -10.68 5.91
CA ARG A 64 16.79 -11.37 5.96
C ARG A 64 16.96 -12.00 7.34
N ILE A 65 17.20 -13.31 7.36
CA ILE A 65 17.56 -14.08 8.55
C ILE A 65 19.00 -14.55 8.35
N VAL A 66 19.83 -14.38 9.37
CA VAL A 66 21.20 -14.91 9.36
C VAL A 66 21.38 -15.77 10.58
N ASP A 67 21.56 -17.06 10.35
CA ASP A 67 21.93 -18.03 11.38
C ASP A 67 23.45 -18.15 11.36
N TYR A 68 24.09 -18.06 12.52
CA TYR A 68 25.55 -18.06 12.61
C TYR A 68 26.07 -18.93 13.75
N ALA A 69 27.28 -19.44 13.55
CA ALA A 69 28.05 -20.17 14.53
C ALA A 69 29.52 -19.73 14.46
N ALA A 70 30.18 -19.67 15.60
CA ALA A 70 31.62 -19.44 15.69
C ALA A 70 32.25 -20.45 16.64
N ASP A 71 33.33 -21.09 16.19
CA ASP A 71 34.11 -22.03 16.99
C ASP A 71 35.62 -21.95 16.65
N PRO A 72 36.53 -22.48 17.50
CA PRO A 72 37.97 -22.39 17.27
C PRO A 72 38.50 -23.17 16.06
N ILE A 73 37.74 -24.14 15.56
CA ILE A 73 38.16 -25.05 14.47
C ILE A 73 37.74 -24.48 13.11
N ASN A 74 36.48 -24.09 12.97
CA ASN A 74 35.89 -23.64 11.71
C ASN A 74 35.80 -22.11 11.60
N GLY A 75 36.09 -21.37 12.68
CA GLY A 75 35.91 -19.93 12.74
C GLY A 75 34.43 -19.53 12.66
N PHE A 76 34.17 -18.33 12.16
CA PHE A 76 32.81 -17.80 12.00
C PHE A 76 32.19 -18.29 10.68
N ASN A 77 31.02 -18.91 10.77
CA ASN A 77 30.21 -19.35 9.63
C ASN A 77 28.78 -18.83 9.77
N ALA A 78 28.19 -18.40 8.65
CA ALA A 78 26.83 -17.86 8.63
C ALA A 78 26.06 -18.33 7.40
N VAL A 79 24.78 -18.65 7.59
CA VAL A 79 23.83 -18.99 6.53
C VAL A 79 22.79 -17.89 6.46
N VAL A 80 22.69 -17.24 5.29
CA VAL A 80 21.76 -16.14 5.05
C VAL A 80 20.55 -16.66 4.28
N ARG A 81 19.35 -16.38 4.80
CA ARG A 81 18.07 -16.69 4.17
C ARG A 81 17.30 -15.39 3.96
N ARG A 82 16.62 -15.25 2.82
CA ARG A 82 15.74 -14.12 2.53
C ARG A 82 14.35 -14.64 2.20
N GLU A 83 13.35 -14.12 2.90
CA GLU A 83 11.95 -14.49 2.72
C GLU A 83 11.10 -13.23 2.48
N PRO A 84 10.12 -13.24 1.56
CA PRO A 84 9.22 -12.10 1.39
C PRO A 84 8.31 -11.96 2.61
N LEU A 85 8.11 -10.74 3.11
CA LEU A 85 7.21 -10.49 4.25
C LEU A 85 5.73 -10.73 3.92
N PHE A 86 5.38 -10.55 2.65
CA PHE A 86 4.05 -10.77 2.13
C PHE A 86 4.17 -11.61 0.88
N VAL A 87 3.58 -12.81 0.88
CA VAL A 87 3.25 -13.49 -0.37
C VAL A 87 2.16 -12.63 -1.00
N ALA A 88 2.49 -11.91 -2.07
CA ALA A 88 1.50 -11.15 -2.82
C ALA A 88 0.33 -12.09 -3.14
N ALA A 89 -0.86 -11.75 -2.63
CA ALA A 89 -2.08 -12.44 -3.01
C ALA A 89 -2.14 -12.46 -4.55
N PRO A 90 -2.51 -13.58 -5.19
CA PRO A 90 -2.56 -13.64 -6.65
C PRO A 90 -3.41 -12.49 -7.15
N ALA A 91 -2.83 -11.66 -8.02
CA ALA A 91 -3.50 -10.48 -8.56
C ALA A 91 -4.84 -10.92 -9.13
N ARG A 92 -5.94 -10.48 -8.51
CA ARG A 92 -7.28 -10.77 -9.00
C ARG A 92 -7.38 -10.07 -10.34
N ALA A 93 -7.45 -10.84 -11.42
CA ALA A 93 -7.64 -10.29 -12.75
C ALA A 93 -8.89 -9.40 -12.73
N ILE A 94 -8.70 -8.09 -12.87
CA ILE A 94 -9.82 -7.17 -13.05
C ILE A 94 -10.33 -7.45 -14.45
N ALA A 95 -11.51 -8.06 -14.56
CA ALA A 95 -12.17 -8.23 -15.85
C ALA A 95 -12.30 -6.83 -16.49
N PRO A 96 -11.95 -6.66 -17.77
CA PRO A 96 -12.09 -5.36 -18.42
C PRO A 96 -13.56 -4.91 -18.33
N ALA A 97 -13.78 -3.67 -17.90
CA ALA A 97 -15.11 -3.10 -17.87
C ALA A 97 -15.72 -3.16 -19.28
N PRO A 98 -16.99 -3.53 -19.44
CA PRO A 98 -17.62 -3.56 -20.75
C PRO A 98 -17.60 -2.16 -21.35
N LEU A 99 -17.04 -2.05 -22.56
CA LEU A 99 -17.15 -0.85 -23.39
C LEU A 99 -18.64 -0.60 -23.64
N ILE A 100 -19.19 0.43 -23.02
CA ILE A 100 -20.55 0.89 -23.29
C ILE A 100 -20.57 1.44 -24.72
N ALA A 101 -21.27 0.75 -25.62
CA ALA A 101 -21.48 1.25 -26.97
C ALA A 101 -22.27 2.58 -26.92
N PRO A 102 -21.93 3.59 -27.73
CA PRO A 102 -22.68 4.83 -27.77
C PRO A 102 -24.12 4.57 -28.20
N ALA A 103 -25.08 5.18 -27.49
CA ALA A 103 -26.50 5.04 -27.78
C ALA A 103 -26.84 5.54 -29.20
N PRO A 104 -27.76 4.89 -29.93
CA PRO A 104 -28.16 5.34 -31.24
C PRO A 104 -28.86 6.69 -31.14
N VAL A 105 -28.32 7.70 -31.83
CA VAL A 105 -28.94 9.02 -31.96
C VAL A 105 -30.10 8.89 -32.95
N VAL A 106 -31.33 9.00 -32.48
CA VAL A 106 -32.52 9.06 -33.33
C VAL A 106 -32.76 10.53 -33.72
N PRO A 107 -32.88 10.86 -35.02
CA PRO A 107 -33.14 12.23 -35.44
C PRO A 107 -34.54 12.69 -34.98
N ALA A 108 -34.61 13.92 -34.47
CA ALA A 108 -35.86 14.53 -34.04
C ALA A 108 -36.82 14.77 -35.24
N PRO A 109 -38.14 14.63 -35.05
CA PRO A 109 -39.09 14.84 -36.14
C PRO A 109 -39.14 16.32 -36.54
N LEU A 110 -39.12 16.56 -37.86
CA LEU A 110 -39.25 17.90 -38.44
C LEU A 110 -40.69 18.37 -38.27
N VAL A 111 -40.90 19.42 -37.47
CA VAL A 111 -42.23 20.04 -37.31
C VAL A 111 -42.50 20.94 -38.52
N ALA A 112 -43.59 20.66 -39.24
CA ALA A 112 -44.03 21.49 -40.35
C ALA A 112 -44.41 22.91 -39.88
N ARG A 113 -43.91 23.93 -40.57
CA ARG A 113 -44.20 25.33 -40.26
C ARG A 113 -45.65 25.67 -40.65
N ALA A 114 -46.39 26.27 -39.72
CA ALA A 114 -47.78 26.66 -39.96
C ALA A 114 -47.90 27.74 -41.06
N PRO A 115 -49.00 27.75 -41.85
CA PRO A 115 -49.20 28.74 -42.89
C PRO A 115 -49.41 30.14 -42.29
N ILE A 116 -48.79 31.14 -42.89
CA ILE A 116 -49.02 32.55 -42.57
C ILE A 116 -50.29 32.98 -43.31
N TYR A 117 -51.31 33.44 -42.57
CA TYR A 117 -52.49 34.04 -43.17
C TYR A 117 -52.18 35.47 -43.63
N ALA A 118 -52.51 35.80 -44.88
CA ALA A 118 -52.40 37.15 -45.41
C ALA A 118 -53.42 38.08 -44.71
N GLN A 119 -52.95 39.22 -44.22
CA GLN A 119 -53.81 40.25 -43.62
C GLN A 119 -54.67 40.90 -44.72
N ALA A 120 -55.98 40.96 -44.48
CA ALA A 120 -56.91 41.64 -45.38
C ALA A 120 -56.65 43.17 -45.39
N PRO A 121 -56.73 43.84 -46.55
CA PRO A 121 -56.51 45.28 -46.63
C PRO A 121 -57.60 46.05 -45.86
N ALA A 122 -57.20 47.09 -45.15
CA ALA A 122 -58.10 47.96 -44.40
C ALA A 122 -59.07 48.71 -45.34
N PRO A 123 -60.33 48.93 -44.94
CA PRO A 123 -61.29 49.68 -45.76
C PRO A 123 -60.86 51.15 -45.89
N PHE A 124 -60.92 51.67 -47.12
CA PHE A 124 -60.66 53.07 -47.43
C PHE A 124 -61.81 53.94 -46.93
N LEU A 125 -61.52 54.85 -45.98
CA LEU A 125 -62.48 55.85 -45.51
C LEU A 125 -62.52 57.02 -46.52
N ALA A 126 -63.65 57.19 -47.21
CA ALA A 126 -63.83 58.34 -48.09
C ALA A 126 -63.98 59.65 -47.28
N PRO A 127 -63.32 60.75 -47.68
CA PRO A 127 -63.47 62.03 -47.01
C PRO A 127 -64.87 62.62 -47.22
N ARG A 128 -65.46 63.16 -46.15
CA ARG A 128 -66.78 63.79 -46.14
C ARG A 128 -66.67 65.19 -46.75
N LEU A 129 -67.40 65.46 -47.83
CA LEU A 129 -67.43 66.79 -48.47
C LEU A 129 -68.14 67.81 -47.55
N PRO A 130 -67.59 69.02 -47.36
CA PRO A 130 -68.31 70.09 -46.67
C PRO A 130 -69.40 70.67 -47.58
N TYR A 131 -70.63 70.73 -47.07
CA TYR A 131 -71.73 71.48 -47.68
C TYR A 131 -71.55 72.98 -47.44
N TYR A 132 -71.76 73.80 -48.48
CA TYR A 132 -71.95 75.25 -48.39
C TYR A 132 -73.36 75.58 -48.88
N LEU A 133 -74.19 76.14 -48.00
CA LEU A 133 -75.18 77.22 -48.20
C LEU A 133 -75.89 77.50 -46.88
#